data_AF-A0A5T1I484-F1
#
_entry.id   AF-A0A5T1I484-F1
#
_cell.length_a   1.000
_cell.length_b   1.000
_cell.length_c   1.000
_cell.angle_alpha   90.00
_cell.angle_beta   90.00
_cell.angle_gamma   90.00
#
_symmetry.space_group_name_H-M   'P 1'
#
loop_
_entity.id
_entity.type
_entity.pdbx_description
1 polymer ?
#
loop_
_entity_poly.entity_id
_entity_poly.type
_entity_poly.pdbx_seq_one_letter_code
_entity_poly.pdbx_strand_id
1 'polypeptide(L)'
;MRKILLQILIFSVLFIVAFTINRILMQNSFIPAGLISDKNEIFLMYLLGVFHDIRFLSAAFLPFLLCGFLSLIFSNIKINNKLVIYSKNF
;
A
#
# COMPACT_ATOMS: atom_id res chain seq x y z
N MET A 1 -12.26 -8.41 -8.08
CA MET A 1 -11.60 -8.10 -6.78
C MET A 1 -10.33 -8.91 -6.53
N ARG A 2 -10.36 -10.26 -6.50
CA ARG A 2 -9.17 -11.10 -6.17
C ARG A 2 -7.90 -10.81 -6.99
N LYS A 3 -8.03 -10.58 -8.30
CA LYS A 3 -6.91 -10.26 -9.19
C LYS A 3 -6.25 -8.91 -8.86
N ILE A 4 -7.04 -7.89 -8.54
CA ILE A 4 -6.57 -6.53 -8.19
C ILE A 4 -5.90 -6.56 -6.82
N LEU A 5 -6.49 -7.26 -5.86
CA LEU A 5 -5.94 -7.41 -4.51
C LEU A 5 -4.59 -8.14 -4.53
N LEU A 6 -4.46 -9.16 -5.38
CA LEU A 6 -3.19 -9.86 -5.62
C LEU A 6 -2.14 -8.95 -6.28
N GLN A 7 -2.53 -8.10 -7.24
CA GLN A 7 -1.62 -7.14 -7.86
C GLN A 7 -1.11 -6.10 -6.86
N ILE A 8 -1.99 -5.56 -6.00
CA ILE A 8 -1.59 -4.64 -4.93
C ILE A 8 -0.62 -5.32 -3.97
N LEU A 9 -0.88 -6.58 -3.60
CA LEU A 9 -0.01 -7.35 -2.70
C LEU A 9 1.37 -7.59 -3.33
N ILE A 10 1.43 -8.04 -4.59
CA ILE A 10 2.70 -8.27 -5.30
C ILE A 10 3.48 -6.96 -5.46
N PHE A 11 2.82 -5.89 -5.88
CA PHE A 11 3.45 -4.58 -6.04
C PHE A 11 3.98 -4.05 -4.70
N SER A 12 3.24 -4.29 -3.62
CA SER A 12 3.65 -3.92 -2.26
C SER A 12 4.94 -4.61 -1.84
N VAL A 13 5.03 -5.93 -2.06
CA VAL A 13 6.24 -6.71 -1.74
C VAL A 13 7.44 -6.22 -2.55
N LEU A 14 7.28 -6.01 -3.86
CA LEU A 14 8.35 -5.49 -4.72
C LEU A 14 8.86 -4.12 -4.26
N PHE A 15 7.94 -3.24 -3.87
CA PHE A 15 8.28 -1.89 -3.41
C PHE A 15 9.06 -1.92 -2.09
N ILE A 16 8.63 -2.73 -1.12
CA ILE A 16 9.34 -2.90 0.16
C ILE A 16 10.74 -3.46 -0.07
N VAL A 17 10.90 -4.44 -0.96
CA VAL A 17 12.21 -5.01 -1.30
C VAL A 17 13.12 -3.95 -1.93
N ALA A 18 12.62 -3.17 -2.90
CA ALA A 18 13.39 -2.12 -3.54
C ALA A 18 13.84 -1.04 -2.54
N PHE A 19 12.95 -0.60 -1.65
CA PHE A 19 13.29 0.39 -0.61
C PHE A 19 14.26 -0.16 0.42
N THR A 20 14.15 -1.43 0.77
CA THR A 20 15.11 -2.10 1.66
C THR A 20 16.50 -2.17 1.03
N ILE A 21 16.61 -2.52 -0.25
CA ILE A 21 17.88 -2.51 -0.99
C ILE A 21 18.47 -1.10 -1.01
N ASN A 22 17.67 -0.09 -1.33
CA ASN A 22 18.11 1.31 -1.31
C ASN A 22 18.65 1.71 0.07
N ARG A 23 18.00 1.28 1.15
CA ARG A 23 18.45 1.54 2.53
C ARG A 23 19.81 0.88 2.82
N ILE A 24 20.00 -0.37 2.40
CA ILE A 24 21.28 -1.07 2.54
C ILE A 24 22.38 -0.34 1.77
N LEU A 25 22.10 0.10 0.53
CA LEU A 25 23.06 0.85 -0.28
C LEU A 25 23.42 2.20 0.34
N MET A 26 22.44 2.91 0.90
CA MET A 26 22.67 4.15 1.64
C MET A 26 23.53 3.92 2.87
N GLN A 27 23.28 2.86 3.64
CA GLN A 27 24.09 2.52 4.80
C GLN A 27 25.54 2.24 4.43
N ASN A 28 25.78 1.49 3.35
CA ASN A 28 27.12 1.09 2.94
C ASN A 28 27.95 2.24 2.34
N SER A 29 27.30 3.24 1.74
CA SER A 29 27.99 4.26 0.93
C SER A 29 27.92 5.67 1.50
N PHE A 30 26.87 6.00 2.28
CA PHE A 30 26.59 7.37 2.74
C PHE A 30 26.66 7.55 4.25
N ILE A 31 26.54 6.48 5.05
CA ILE A 31 26.59 6.58 6.51
C ILE A 31 28.01 6.26 6.99
N PRO A 32 28.75 7.24 7.55
CA PRO A 32 30.05 6.98 8.17
C PRO A 32 29.96 5.88 9.22
N ALA A 33 30.84 4.87 9.12
CA ALA A 33 30.87 3.73 10.02
C ALA A 33 31.07 4.07 11.51
N GLY A 34 31.43 5.31 11.84
CA GLY A 34 31.60 5.81 13.20
C GLY A 34 30.37 6.51 13.81
N LEU A 35 29.28 6.72 13.05
CA LEU A 35 28.06 7.35 13.55
C LEU A 35 27.08 6.37 14.20
N ILE A 36 27.19 5.09 13.87
CA ILE A 36 26.32 4.04 14.39
C ILE A 36 27.22 3.04 15.12
N SER A 37 27.32 3.23 16.43
CA SER A 37 28.19 2.40 17.28
C SER A 37 27.46 1.15 17.78
N ASP A 38 26.12 1.15 17.77
CA ASP A 38 25.32 0.13 18.43
C ASP A 38 24.42 -0.63 17.45
N LYS A 39 24.37 -1.96 17.60
CA LYS A 39 23.54 -2.84 16.78
C LYS A 39 22.05 -2.50 16.93
N ASN A 40 21.66 -1.99 18.10
CA ASN A 40 20.29 -1.54 18.36
C ASN A 40 19.88 -0.35 17.50
N GLU A 41 20.79 0.60 17.23
CA GLU A 41 20.50 1.77 16.39
C GLU A 41 20.29 1.37 14.93
N ILE A 42 21.09 0.40 14.43
CA ILE A 42 20.89 -0.19 13.10
C ILE A 42 19.52 -0.86 13.05
N PHE A 43 19.19 -1.71 14.03
CA PHE A 43 17.91 -2.39 14.06
C PHE A 43 16.73 -1.40 14.06
N LEU A 44 16.82 -0.34 14.88
CA LEU A 44 15.80 0.70 14.96
C LEU A 44 15.65 1.47 13.64
N MET A 45 16.76 1.80 12.97
CA MET A 45 16.75 2.46 11.65
C MET A 45 16.00 1.61 10.62
N TYR A 46 16.24 0.29 10.57
CA TYR A 46 15.54 -0.59 9.65
C TYR A 46 14.06 -0.71 9.99
N LEU A 47 13.70 -0.84 11.27
CA LEU A 47 12.32 -0.96 11.71
C LEU A 47 11.51 0.30 11.39
N LEU A 48 12.05 1.48 11.74
CA LEU A 48 11.44 2.77 11.43
C LEU A 48 11.30 2.97 9.92
N GLY A 49 12.31 2.56 9.16
CA GLY A 49 12.27 2.65 7.72
C GLY A 49 11.20 1.74 7.10
N VAL A 50 11.08 0.48 7.53
CA VAL A 50 10.00 -0.42 7.07
C VAL A 50 8.63 0.14 7.41
N PHE A 51 8.46 0.70 8.61
CA PHE A 51 7.22 1.36 9.00
C PHE A 51 6.88 2.56 8.09
N HIS A 52 7.88 3.37 7.76
CA HIS A 52 7.73 4.47 6.82
C HIS A 52 7.32 3.99 5.42
N ASP A 53 7.95 2.93 4.92
CA ASP A 53 7.64 2.35 3.60
C ASP A 53 6.20 1.84 3.54
N ILE A 54 5.72 1.16 4.58
CA ILE A 54 4.32 0.71 4.69
C ILE A 54 3.36 1.91 4.70
N ARG A 55 3.69 2.98 5.41
CA ARG A 55 2.87 4.20 5.46
C ARG A 55 2.79 4.89 4.10
N PHE A 56 3.93 5.01 3.41
CA PHE A 56 4.00 5.56 2.07
C PHE A 56 3.15 4.77 1.08
N LEU A 57 3.30 3.44 1.11
CA LEU A 57 2.58 2.53 0.25
C LEU A 57 1.07 2.56 0.51
N SER A 58 0.67 2.63 1.79
CA SER A 58 -0.72 2.81 2.20
C SER A 58 -1.30 4.12 1.66
N ALA A 59 -0.57 5.23 1.78
CA ALA A 59 -0.98 6.51 1.23
C ALA A 59 -1.08 6.50 -0.31
N ALA A 60 -0.21 5.77 -0.99
CA ALA A 60 -0.24 5.63 -2.45
C ALA A 60 -1.43 4.80 -2.95
N PHE A 61 -1.82 3.74 -2.22
CA PHE A 61 -2.94 2.88 -2.62
C PHE A 61 -4.31 3.31 -2.09
N LEU A 62 -4.36 4.17 -1.08
CA LEU A 62 -5.62 4.65 -0.49
C LEU A 62 -6.57 5.29 -1.52
N PRO A 63 -6.12 6.16 -2.46
CA PRO A 63 -7.00 6.73 -3.48
C PRO A 63 -7.60 5.68 -4.41
N PHE A 64 -6.81 4.65 -4.78
CA PHE A 64 -7.30 3.56 -5.61
C PHE A 64 -8.34 2.72 -4.89
N LEU A 65 -8.13 2.46 -3.59
CA LEU A 65 -9.06 1.71 -2.76
C LEU A 65 -10.37 2.50 -2.55
N LEU A 66 -10.27 3.82 -2.32
CA LEU A 66 -11.42 4.72 -2.23
C LEU A 66 -12.23 4.74 -3.55
N CYS A 67 -11.55 4.84 -4.69
CA CYS A 67 -12.19 4.82 -6.01
C CYS A 67 -12.93 3.49 -6.24
N GLY A 68 -12.29 2.36 -5.92
CA GLY A 68 -12.93 1.05 -6.00
C GLY A 68 -14.16 0.92 -5.10
N PHE A 69 -14.09 1.47 -3.88
CA PHE A 69 -15.19 1.46 -2.93
C PHE A 69 -16.37 2.33 -3.40
N LEU A 70 -16.10 3.55 -3.88
CA LEU A 70 -17.12 4.44 -4.46
C LEU A 70 -17.79 3.77 -5.67
N SER A 71 -17.01 3.19 -6.58
CA SER A 71 -17.56 2.46 -7.73
C SER A 71 -18.50 1.32 -7.31
N LEU A 72 -18.18 0.60 -6.24
CA LEU A 72 -19.02 -0.47 -5.71
C LEU A 72 -20.35 0.07 -5.16
N ILE A 73 -20.30 1.15 -4.37
CA ILE A 73 -21.51 1.80 -3.81
C ILE A 73 -22.43 2.26 -4.94
N PHE A 74 -21.91 3.02 -5.91
CA PHE A 74 -22.73 3.55 -7.00
C PHE A 74 -23.29 2.44 -7.90
N SER A 75 -22.54 1.36 -8.14
CA SER A 75 -23.03 0.21 -8.89
C SER A 75 -24.21 -0.47 -8.17
N ASN A 76 -24.12 -0.67 -6.86
CA ASN A 76 -25.20 -1.26 -6.08
C ASN A 76 -26.45 -0.38 -6.05
N ILE A 77 -26.31 0.94 -5.92
CA ILE A 77 -27.44 1.89 -5.99
C ILE A 77 -28.12 1.79 -7.37
N LYS A 78 -27.34 1.77 -8.46
CA LYS A 78 -27.87 1.68 -9.82
C LYS A 78 -28.63 0.37 -10.07
N ILE A 79 -28.09 -0.76 -9.60
CA ILE A 79 -28.75 -2.07 -9.71
C ILE A 79 -30.06 -2.08 -8.92
N ASN A 80 -30.05 -1.56 -7.70
CA ASN A 80 -31.23 -1.53 -6.84
C ASN A 80 -32.35 -0.67 -7.45
N ASN A 81 -32.02 0.51 -7.97
CA ASN A 81 -32.97 1.37 -8.67
C ASN A 81 -33.55 0.70 -9.92
N LYS A 82 -32.74 -0.06 -10.67
CA LYS A 82 -33.21 -0.78 -11.85
C LYS A 82 -34.22 -1.87 -11.46
N LEU A 83 -33.95 -2.64 -10.41
CA LEU A 83 -34.87 -3.68 -9.89
C LEU A 83 -36.21 -3.09 -9.40
N VAL A 84 -36.18 -1.95 -8.70
CA VAL A 84 -37.40 -1.25 -8.25
C VAL A 84 -38.27 -0.79 -9.42
N ILE A 85 -37.66 -0.33 -10.52
CA ILE A 85 -38.42 0.07 -11.72
C ILE A 85 -39.08 -1.14 -12.38
N TYR A 86 -38.38 -2.28 -12.51
CA TYR A 86 -38.99 -3.50 -13.07
C TYR A 86 -40.14 -4.03 -12.20
N SER A 87 -40.03 -3.93 -10.87
CA SER A 87 -41.09 -4.33 -9.94
C SER A 87 -42.35 -3.47 -10.01
N LYS A 88 -42.26 -2.21 -10.49
CA LYS A 88 -43.41 -1.31 -10.64
C LYS A 88 -44.13 -1.44 -11.98
N ASN A 89 -43.52 -2.12 -12.94
CA ASN A 89 -44.05 -2.31 -14.30
C ASN A 89 -44.74 -3.68 -14.49
N PHE A 90 -44.91 -4.44 -13.41
CA PHE A 90 -45.77 -5.63 -13.30
C PHE A 90 -46.94 -5.30 -12.37
#